data_AF-A0A914DKF9-F1
#
_entry.id   AF-A0A914DKF9-F1
#
_cell.length_a   1.000
_cell.length_b   1.000
_cell.length_c   1.000
_cell.angle_alpha   90.00
_cell.angle_beta   90.00
_cell.angle_gamma   90.00
#
_symmetry.space_group_name_H-M   'P 1'
#
loop_
_entity.id
_entity.type
_entity.pdbx_description
1 polymer ?
#
loop_
_entity_poly.entity_id
_entity_poly.type
_entity_poly.pdbx_seq_one_letter_code
_entity_poly.pdbx_strand_id
1 'polypeptide(L)'
;MIANAEEFCQKLEIPYRVVCIVSGELNNAAAKKLDLEAWFSGSGAFRELVSCSNCLDYQARRLKVRFGQTKKLDGEVDYVHMLNATMCATTRVLCAIMETNQTDNGIVVPKALREFMPPQYQELIPFVKPAPIEEEQVKNQKKKGGK
;
A
#
# COMPACT_ATOMS: atom_id res chain seq x y z
N MET A 1 5.91 9.96 9.80
CA MET A 1 4.86 9.02 9.37
C MET A 1 5.35 8.14 8.22
N ILE A 2 5.88 8.71 7.13
CA ILE A 2 6.39 7.91 5.99
C ILE A 2 7.38 6.81 6.39
N ALA A 3 8.34 7.10 7.28
CA ALA A 3 9.30 6.12 7.78
C ALA A 3 8.65 4.87 8.41
N ASN A 4 7.48 5.02 9.06
CA ASN A 4 6.76 3.87 9.64
C ASN A 4 6.17 2.98 8.53
N ALA A 5 5.71 3.58 7.43
CA ALA A 5 5.20 2.85 6.28
C ALA A 5 6.33 2.18 5.47
N GLU A 6 7.49 2.83 5.40
CA GLU A 6 8.73 2.28 4.86
C GLU A 6 9.18 1.04 5.66
N GLU A 7 9.23 1.14 6.99
CA GLU A 7 9.56 0.03 7.89
C GLU A 7 8.55 -1.13 7.76
N PHE A 8 7.26 -0.81 7.62
CA PHE A 8 6.21 -1.81 7.39
C PHE A 8 6.45 -2.58 6.08
N CYS A 9 6.72 -1.89 4.97
CA CYS A 9 7.01 -2.55 3.69
C CYS A 9 8.32 -3.37 3.74
N GLN A 10 9.36 -2.86 4.44
CA GLN A 10 10.61 -3.59 4.64
C GLN A 10 10.41 -4.90 5.40
N LYS A 11 9.58 -4.91 6.46
CA LYS A 11 9.24 -6.12 7.22
C LYS A 11 8.46 -7.15 6.40
N LEU A 12 7.69 -6.68 5.43
CA LEU A 12 6.97 -7.51 4.46
C LEU A 12 7.83 -7.91 3.26
N GLU A 13 9.09 -7.47 3.20
CA GLU A 13 10.04 -7.76 2.12
C GLU A 13 9.57 -7.23 0.75
N ILE A 14 8.76 -6.16 0.74
CA ILE A 14 8.24 -5.53 -0.48
C ILE A 14 9.24 -4.47 -0.97
N PRO A 15 9.79 -4.57 -2.20
CA PRO A 15 10.63 -3.52 -2.76
C PRO A 15 9.78 -2.30 -3.14
N TYR A 16 10.29 -1.09 -2.89
CA TYR A 16 9.55 0.14 -3.16
C TYR A 16 10.47 1.32 -3.49
N ARG A 17 9.85 2.42 -3.90
CA ARG A 17 10.43 3.76 -3.92
C ARG A 17 9.50 4.76 -3.22
N VAL A 18 10.08 5.83 -2.70
CA VAL A 18 9.31 6.97 -2.17
C VAL A 18 9.34 8.12 -3.19
N VAL A 19 8.18 8.65 -3.52
CA VAL A 19 8.01 9.71 -4.52
C VAL A 19 7.42 10.94 -3.85
N CYS A 20 8.01 12.11 -4.11
CA CYS A 20 7.41 13.39 -3.74
C CYS A 20 6.48 13.84 -4.85
N ILE A 21 5.19 14.00 -4.53
CA ILE A 21 4.17 14.33 -5.53
C ILE A 21 4.30 15.79 -5.97
N VAL A 22 4.19 16.02 -7.28
CA VAL A 22 4.25 17.34 -7.90
C VAL A 22 3.04 18.19 -7.50
N SER A 23 3.20 19.52 -7.49
CA SER A 23 2.18 20.45 -6.99
C SER A 23 0.82 20.33 -7.70
N GLY A 24 0.81 20.06 -9.00
CA GLY A 24 -0.42 19.92 -9.80
C GLY A 24 -1.29 18.71 -9.44
N GLU A 25 -0.70 17.69 -8.80
CA GLU A 25 -1.38 16.45 -8.38
C GLU A 25 -1.69 16.43 -6.88
N LEU A 26 -1.38 17.51 -6.15
CA LEU A 26 -1.78 17.65 -4.75
C LEU A 26 -3.27 17.99 -4.68
N ASN A 27 -3.99 17.34 -3.76
CA ASN A 27 -5.34 17.75 -3.42
C ASN A 27 -5.32 19.02 -2.54
N ASN A 28 -6.43 19.77 -2.53
CA ASN A 28 -6.52 21.08 -1.86
C ASN A 28 -6.02 21.12 -0.40
N ALA A 29 -6.13 20.00 0.33
CA ALA A 29 -5.73 19.95 1.73
C ALA A 29 -4.24 19.67 1.95
N ALA A 30 -3.52 19.07 1.00
CA ALA A 30 -2.14 18.64 1.21
C ALA A 30 -1.15 19.76 0.90
N ALA A 31 -0.32 20.12 1.88
CA ALA A 31 0.82 21.02 1.67
C ALA A 31 2.03 20.27 1.07
N LYS A 32 2.18 18.99 1.41
CA LYS A 32 3.16 18.06 0.82
C LYS A 32 2.64 16.64 0.95
N LYS A 33 2.84 15.84 -0.11
CA LYS A 33 2.45 14.43 -0.17
C LYS A 33 3.65 13.57 -0.62
N LEU A 34 3.85 12.46 0.07
CA LEU A 34 4.81 11.42 -0.28
C LEU A 34 4.05 10.12 -0.54
N ASP A 35 4.29 9.50 -1.69
CA ASP A 35 3.74 8.19 -2.00
C ASP A 35 4.84 7.12 -1.92
N LEU A 36 4.50 5.98 -1.32
CA LEU A 36 5.31 4.78 -1.40
C LEU A 36 4.71 3.90 -2.50
N GLU A 37 5.50 3.72 -3.55
CA GLU A 37 5.13 2.88 -4.67
C GLU A 37 5.93 1.58 -4.60
N ALA A 38 5.23 0.46 -4.45
CA ALA A 38 5.85 -0.85 -4.46
C ALA A 38 6.13 -1.31 -5.89
N TRP A 39 7.20 -2.08 -6.05
CA TRP A 39 7.54 -2.74 -7.30
C TRP A 39 6.75 -4.04 -7.44
N PHE A 40 6.04 -4.19 -8.56
CA PHE A 40 5.27 -5.37 -8.91
C PHE A 40 6.03 -6.11 -10.03
N SER A 41 6.66 -7.24 -9.69
CA SER A 41 7.59 -7.98 -10.56
C SER A 41 6.90 -8.63 -11.77
N GLY A 42 5.70 -9.20 -11.58
CA GLY A 42 4.91 -9.78 -12.66
C GLY A 42 4.30 -8.71 -13.57
N SER A 43 3.90 -7.58 -12.99
CA SER A 43 3.40 -6.41 -13.74
C SER A 43 4.51 -5.59 -14.39
N GLY A 44 5.76 -5.68 -13.91
CA GLY A 44 6.90 -4.87 -14.37
C GLY A 44 6.78 -3.37 -14.10
N ALA A 45 6.12 -2.97 -13.01
CA ALA A 45 5.82 -1.56 -12.75
C ALA A 45 5.76 -1.20 -11.26
N PHE A 46 5.94 0.09 -10.96
CA PHE A 46 5.66 0.66 -9.63
C PHE A 46 4.18 0.98 -9.48
N ARG A 47 3.58 0.62 -8.34
CA ARG A 47 2.17 0.91 -7.99
C ARG A 47 2.07 1.46 -6.58
N GLU A 48 1.25 2.49 -6.38
CA GLU A 48 1.03 3.13 -5.09
C GLU A 48 0.40 2.16 -4.07
N LEU A 49 1.06 2.01 -2.90
CA LEU A 49 0.51 1.33 -1.72
C LEU A 49 0.14 2.29 -0.60
N VAL A 50 0.89 3.38 -0.46
CA VAL A 50 0.75 4.35 0.63
C VAL A 50 0.77 5.76 0.07
N SER A 51 -0.10 6.60 0.61
CA SER A 51 -0.05 8.05 0.47
C SER A 51 0.05 8.68 1.85
N CYS A 52 1.06 9.53 2.07
CA CYS A 52 1.35 10.22 3.33
C CYS A 52 1.34 11.74 3.11
N SER A 53 0.37 12.43 3.72
CA SER A 53 0.14 13.87 3.52
C SER A 53 0.27 14.66 4.82
N ASN A 54 0.93 15.82 4.73
CA ASN A 54 0.84 16.87 5.75
C ASN A 54 -0.17 17.92 5.27
N CYS A 55 -1.25 18.11 6.03
CA CYS A 55 -2.30 19.06 5.69
C CYS A 55 -2.22 20.37 6.49
N LEU A 56 -1.17 20.51 7.32
CA LEU A 56 -1.01 21.61 8.27
C LEU A 56 -2.35 21.85 8.99
N ASP A 57 -2.81 23.08 9.05
CA ASP A 57 -4.05 23.47 9.69
C ASP A 57 -5.27 23.55 8.73
N TYR A 58 -5.14 23.12 7.47
CA TYR A 58 -6.22 23.24 6.47
C TYR A 58 -7.53 22.57 6.94
N GLN A 59 -7.42 21.31 7.39
CA GLN A 59 -8.54 20.55 7.94
C GLN A 59 -8.96 21.09 9.32
N ALA A 60 -8.00 21.44 10.16
CA ALA A 60 -8.22 21.91 11.52
C ALA A 60 -9.01 23.22 11.57
N ARG A 61 -8.73 24.18 10.67
CA ARG A 61 -9.52 25.41 10.51
C ARG A 61 -10.98 25.12 10.20
N ARG A 62 -11.24 24.24 9.23
CA ARG A 62 -12.61 23.85 8.83
C ARG A 62 -13.37 23.17 9.96
N LEU A 63 -12.69 22.32 10.73
CA LEU A 63 -13.28 21.55 11.84
C LEU A 63 -13.24 22.28 13.19
N LYS A 64 -12.66 23.49 13.23
CA LYS A 64 -12.44 24.28 14.45
C LYS A 64 -11.63 23.57 15.55
N VAL A 65 -10.63 22.77 15.16
CA VAL A 65 -9.72 22.08 16.09
C VAL A 65 -8.56 23.00 16.47
N ARG A 66 -8.71 23.70 17.59
CA ARG A 66 -7.81 24.79 18.02
C ARG A 66 -6.60 24.26 18.79
N PHE A 67 -5.49 24.97 18.68
CA PHE A 67 -4.34 24.79 19.55
C PHE A 67 -4.42 25.76 20.73
N GLY A 68 -4.96 25.27 21.86
CA GLY A 68 -5.19 26.11 23.04
C GLY A 68 -3.87 26.51 23.72
N GLN A 69 -3.58 27.82 23.78
CA GLN A 69 -2.46 28.39 24.53
C GLN A 69 -2.99 29.17 25.73
N THR A 70 -2.54 28.85 26.94
CA THR A 70 -2.95 29.55 28.18
C THR A 70 -2.17 30.85 28.44
N LYS A 71 -1.10 31.09 27.68
CA LYS A 71 -0.17 32.22 27.87
C LYS A 71 -0.45 33.43 26.97
N LYS A 72 -1.37 33.31 26.02
CA LYS A 72 -1.80 34.41 25.16
C LYS A 72 -3.27 34.69 25.46
N LEU A 73 -3.54 35.86 26.05
CA LEU A 73 -4.91 36.30 26.36
C LEU A 73 -5.63 36.88 25.13
N ASP A 74 -4.87 37.49 24.21
CA ASP A 74 -5.40 38.13 23.00
C ASP A 74 -4.54 37.76 21.77
N GLY A 75 -5.18 37.42 20.65
CA GLY A 75 -4.51 37.08 19.39
C GLY A 75 -5.34 36.23 18.44
N GLU A 76 -4.81 36.01 17.24
CA GLU A 76 -5.39 35.04 16.30
C GLU A 76 -5.38 33.63 16.88
N VAL A 77 -6.43 32.86 16.56
CA VAL A 77 -6.58 31.49 17.04
C VAL A 77 -5.65 30.58 16.24
N ASP A 78 -4.64 30.02 16.91
CA ASP A 78 -3.81 28.96 16.35
C ASP A 78 -4.62 27.64 16.22
N TYR A 79 -4.34 26.88 15.16
CA TYR A 79 -4.95 25.57 14.90
C TYR A 79 -3.90 24.47 14.90
N VAL A 80 -4.28 23.24 15.25
CA VAL A 80 -3.35 22.11 15.21
C VAL A 80 -3.00 21.73 13.78
N HIS A 81 -1.81 21.16 13.59
CA HIS A 81 -1.47 20.51 12.32
C HIS A 81 -2.04 19.09 12.27
N MET A 82 -2.65 18.72 11.15
CA MET A 82 -3.21 17.39 10.90
C MET A 82 -2.44 16.72 9.76
N LEU A 83 -2.08 15.46 9.99
CA LEU A 83 -1.37 14.61 9.03
C LEU A 83 -2.13 13.29 8.91
N ASN A 84 -2.03 12.65 7.75
CA ASN A 84 -2.61 11.33 7.51
C ASN A 84 -1.68 10.49 6.63
N ALA A 85 -1.67 9.18 6.86
CA ALA A 85 -0.99 8.23 6.02
C ALA A 85 -1.68 6.87 6.04
N THR A 86 -1.80 6.22 4.88
CA THR A 86 -2.21 4.82 4.80
C THR A 86 -1.09 3.93 5.32
N MET A 87 -1.38 3.02 6.25
CA MET A 87 -0.40 1.99 6.65
C MET A 87 -0.48 0.77 5.74
N CYS A 88 -1.69 0.25 5.51
CA CYS A 88 -1.91 -0.97 4.74
C CYS A 88 -3.24 -0.90 3.98
N ALA A 89 -3.17 -0.74 2.66
CA ALA A 89 -4.30 -1.01 1.77
C ALA A 89 -4.32 -2.52 1.47
N THR A 90 -5.03 -3.28 2.29
CA THR A 90 -4.92 -4.75 2.39
C THR A 90 -4.90 -5.49 1.07
N THR A 91 -5.79 -5.16 0.13
CA THR A 91 -5.86 -5.81 -1.19
C THR A 91 -4.64 -5.49 -2.06
N ARG A 92 -4.17 -4.24 -2.06
CA ARG A 92 -2.98 -3.85 -2.84
C ARG A 92 -1.71 -4.46 -2.27
N VAL A 93 -1.58 -4.48 -0.94
CA VAL A 93 -0.46 -5.13 -0.24
C VAL A 93 -0.45 -6.64 -0.51
N LEU A 94 -1.62 -7.28 -0.50
CA LEU A 94 -1.72 -8.69 -0.86
C LEU A 94 -1.25 -8.94 -2.30
N CYS A 95 -1.66 -8.11 -3.27
CA CYS A 95 -1.17 -8.22 -4.65
C CYS A 95 0.35 -8.05 -4.75
N ALA A 96 0.93 -7.08 -4.03
CA ALA A 96 2.37 -6.89 -3.99
C ALA A 96 3.08 -8.16 -3.47
N ILE A 97 2.63 -8.70 -2.32
CA ILE A 97 3.18 -9.93 -1.74
C ILE A 97 3.05 -11.11 -2.69
N MET A 98 1.89 -11.28 -3.34
CA MET A 98 1.68 -12.38 -4.29
C MET A 98 2.65 -12.32 -5.46
N GLU A 99 2.93 -11.13 -6.02
CA GLU A 99 3.89 -11.00 -7.12
C GLU A 99 5.35 -11.17 -6.66
N THR A 100 5.73 -10.60 -5.51
CA THR A 100 7.12 -10.63 -5.04
C THR A 100 7.54 -11.94 -4.41
N ASN A 101 6.58 -12.72 -3.88
CA ASN A 101 6.85 -13.94 -3.13
C ASN A 101 6.34 -15.21 -3.83
N GLN A 102 5.98 -15.12 -5.11
CA GLN A 102 5.63 -16.27 -5.92
C GLN A 102 6.83 -17.20 -6.16
N THR A 103 6.58 -18.51 -6.12
CA THR A 103 7.49 -19.58 -6.48
C THR A 103 6.78 -20.55 -7.44
N ASP A 104 7.44 -21.60 -7.89
CA ASP A 104 6.83 -22.63 -8.74
C ASP A 104 5.64 -23.35 -8.09
N ASN A 105 5.64 -23.44 -6.74
CA ASN A 105 4.68 -24.24 -5.99
C ASN A 105 3.64 -23.43 -5.19
N GLY A 106 3.76 -22.10 -5.16
CA GLY A 106 2.85 -21.25 -4.39
C GLY A 106 3.46 -19.90 -4.00
N ILE A 107 2.87 -19.26 -2.99
CA ILE A 107 3.28 -17.95 -2.48
C ILE A 107 3.94 -18.13 -1.11
N VAL A 108 5.21 -17.74 -0.97
CA VAL A 108 5.94 -17.79 0.31
C VAL A 108 5.40 -16.70 1.22
N VAL A 109 5.02 -17.07 2.45
CA VAL A 109 4.51 -16.11 3.43
C VAL A 109 5.67 -15.31 4.03
N PRO A 110 5.64 -13.96 3.97
CA PRO A 110 6.62 -13.10 4.62
C PRO A 110 6.77 -13.44 6.11
N LYS A 111 8.01 -13.40 6.62
CA LYS A 111 8.31 -13.80 8.01
C LYS A 111 7.45 -13.08 9.05
N ALA A 112 7.24 -11.77 8.85
CA ALA A 112 6.44 -10.94 9.74
C ALA A 112 4.95 -11.31 9.79
N LEU A 113 4.43 -12.08 8.84
CA LEU A 113 3.03 -12.51 8.82
C LEU A 113 2.81 -13.91 9.41
N ARG A 114 3.87 -14.72 9.54
CA ARG A 114 3.76 -16.15 9.86
C ARG A 114 3.09 -16.43 11.21
N GLU A 115 3.29 -15.57 12.20
CA GLU A 115 2.66 -15.74 13.52
C GLU A 115 1.14 -15.57 13.50
N PHE A 116 0.61 -14.87 12.49
CA PHE A 116 -0.82 -14.59 12.33
C PHE A 116 -1.52 -15.58 11.39
N MET A 117 -0.77 -16.48 10.76
CA MET A 117 -1.29 -17.42 9.78
C MET A 117 -1.76 -18.72 10.45
N PRO A 118 -2.79 -19.40 9.89
CA PRO A 118 -3.12 -20.77 10.28
C PRO A 118 -1.91 -21.70 10.13
N PRO A 119 -1.72 -22.71 11.00
CA PRO A 119 -0.53 -23.58 10.99
C PRO A 119 -0.20 -24.18 9.61
N GLN A 120 -1.21 -24.56 8.84
CA GLN A 120 -1.05 -25.16 7.51
C GLN A 120 -0.54 -24.21 6.41
N TYR A 121 -0.62 -22.89 6.63
CA TYR A 121 -0.23 -21.86 5.66
C TYR A 121 0.85 -20.93 6.24
N GLN A 122 1.55 -21.39 7.29
CA GLN A 122 2.48 -20.55 8.01
C GLN A 122 3.70 -20.17 7.18
N GLU A 123 4.13 -21.03 6.25
CA GLU A 123 5.33 -20.79 5.43
C GLU A 123 5.01 -20.58 3.95
N LEU A 124 4.04 -21.31 3.41
CA LEU A 124 3.71 -21.33 1.98
C LEU A 124 2.19 -21.46 1.80
N ILE A 125 1.63 -20.67 0.90
CA ILE A 125 0.27 -20.84 0.38
C ILE A 125 0.38 -21.57 -0.97
N PRO A 126 0.03 -22.86 -1.07
CA PRO A 126 0.27 -23.64 -2.29
C PRO A 126 -0.71 -23.27 -3.40
N PHE A 127 -0.28 -23.42 -4.66
CA PHE A 127 -1.19 -23.37 -5.80
C PHE A 127 -2.11 -24.59 -5.81
N VAL A 128 -3.41 -24.36 -5.96
CA VAL A 128 -4.45 -25.41 -5.98
C VAL A 128 -5.21 -25.48 -7.31
N LYS A 129 -4.90 -24.57 -8.23
CA LYS A 129 -5.50 -24.46 -9.57
C LYS A 129 -4.42 -24.10 -10.59
N PRO A 130 -4.54 -24.55 -11.85
CA PRO A 130 -3.65 -24.11 -12.92
C PRO A 130 -3.86 -22.61 -13.21
N ALA A 131 -2.90 -22.01 -13.92
CA ALA A 131 -3.04 -20.62 -14.31
C ALA A 131 -4.21 -20.46 -15.30
N PRO A 132 -5.02 -19.39 -15.22
CA PRO A 132 -6.15 -19.19 -16.15
C PRO A 132 -5.74 -19.23 -17.64
N ILE A 133 -4.53 -18.79 -17.95
CA ILE A 133 -3.96 -18.81 -19.32
C ILE A 133 -3.81 -20.24 -19.83
N GLU A 134 -3.38 -21.17 -18.97
CA GLU A 134 -3.24 -22.59 -19.32
C GLU A 134 -4.61 -23.21 -19.58
N GLU A 135 -5.61 -22.89 -18.75
CA GLU A 135 -6.99 -23.35 -18.95
C GLU A 135 -7.59 -22.85 -20.27
N GLU A 136 -7.33 -21.59 -20.64
CA GLU A 136 -7.77 -21.01 -21.90
C GLU A 136 -7.12 -21.66 -23.11
N GLN A 137 -5.81 -21.94 -23.04
CA GLN A 137 -5.10 -22.65 -24.10
C GLN A 137 -5.66 -24.05 -24.34
N VAL A 138 -5.93 -24.80 -23.26
CA VAL A 138 -6.55 -26.14 -23.34
C VAL A 138 -7.96 -26.06 -23.94
N LYS A 139 -8.78 -25.08 -23.54
CA LYS A 139 -10.12 -24.86 -24.13
C LYS A 139 -10.05 -24.56 -25.62
N ASN A 140 -9.09 -23.74 -26.05
CA ASN A 140 -8.92 -23.38 -27.46
C ASN A 140 -8.39 -24.55 -28.32
N GLN A 141 -7.52 -25.40 -27.79
CA GLN A 141 -7.05 -26.61 -28.47
C GLN A 141 -8.19 -27.62 -28.67
N LYS A 142 -9.03 -27.85 -27.65
CA LYS A 142 -10.22 -28.73 -27.77
C LYS A 142 -11.21 -28.25 -28.83
N LYS A 143 -11.40 -26.93 -28.99
CA LYS A 143 -12.26 -26.37 -30.06
C LYS A 143 -11.68 -26.57 -31.47
N LYS A 144 -10.35 -26.64 -31.62
CA LYS A 144 -9.69 -26.82 -32.91
C LYS A 144 -9.57 -28.28 -33.35
N GLY A 145 -9.45 -29.22 -32.41
CA GLY A 145 -9.36 -30.67 -32.70
C GLY A 145 -10.70 -31.38 -32.91
N GLY A 146 -11.83 -30.68 -32.80
CA GLY A 146 -13.18 -31.21 -33.01
C GLY A 146 -13.80 -30.91 -34.39
N LYS A 147 -12.97 -30.57 -35.39
CA LYS A 147 -13.38 -30.44 -36.79
C LYS A 147 -12.75 -31.54 -37.62
#